data_AF-A0A7X0VGW8-F1
#
_entry.id   AF-A0A7X0VGW8-F1
#
_cell.length_a   1.000
_cell.length_b   1.000
_cell.length_c   1.000
_cell.angle_alpha   90.00
_cell.angle_beta   90.00
_cell.angle_gamma   90.00
#
_symmetry.space_group_name_H-M   'P 1'
#
loop_
_entity.id
_entity.type
_entity.pdbx_description
1 polymer ?
#
loop_
_entity_poly.entity_id
_entity_poly.type
_entity_poly.pdbx_seq_one_letter_code
_entity_poly.pdbx_strand_id
1 'polypeptide(L)'
;MNELPKRDPYGLGRREMRQTTEGPVRPDGRDPRVAERVWHRCNLEGADFAGKDLSDGSFYGCNLRNGNFAGAGLTGVHFARTSLRDAIFRDNALDRTHFVFSDLYGVRFDGQTISGAVFEHAGLSGASFEGTTFRHVSFRFGQRHGHLFVRRRKGLVVAQFDPRADQARFDGAFMDWATYAPLRDAGVDLTGVTLLP
;
A
#
# COMPACT_ATOMS: atom_id res chain seq x y z
N MET A 1 -9.38 -34.41 12.59
CA MET A 1 -8.59 -33.87 13.70
C MET A 1 -8.64 -32.36 13.53
N ASN A 2 -9.51 -31.67 14.29
CA ASN A 2 -9.78 -30.25 14.09
C ASN A 2 -8.59 -29.45 14.65
N GLU A 3 -7.87 -28.77 13.77
CA GLU A 3 -6.87 -27.79 14.20
C GLU A 3 -7.58 -26.66 14.97
N LEU A 4 -7.12 -26.41 16.19
CA LEU A 4 -7.53 -25.27 17.00
C LEU A 4 -7.22 -23.97 16.24
N PRO A 5 -8.10 -22.94 16.29
CA PRO A 5 -7.78 -21.64 15.71
C PRO A 5 -6.51 -21.11 16.38
N LYS A 6 -5.45 -20.93 15.59
CA LYS A 6 -4.18 -20.34 16.05
C LYS A 6 -4.51 -19.01 16.73
N ARG A 7 -4.01 -18.81 17.96
CA ARG A 7 -4.19 -17.58 18.74
C ARG A 7 -3.88 -16.38 17.86
N ASP A 8 -4.74 -15.37 17.90
CA ASP A 8 -4.51 -14.07 17.29
C ASP A 8 -3.16 -13.52 17.79
N PRO A 9 -2.09 -13.53 16.97
CA PRO A 9 -0.76 -13.12 17.42
C PRO A 9 -0.65 -11.60 17.61
N TYR A 10 -1.71 -10.87 17.26
CA TYR A 10 -1.65 -9.43 17.03
C TYR A 10 -2.57 -8.63 17.94
N GLY A 11 -3.39 -9.29 18.77
CA GLY A 11 -4.35 -8.64 19.65
C GLY A 11 -5.54 -8.00 18.93
N LEU A 12 -5.73 -8.35 17.65
CA LEU A 12 -6.86 -7.95 16.81
C LEU A 12 -8.06 -8.86 17.15
N GLY A 13 -8.94 -8.36 18.02
CA GLY A 13 -10.04 -9.12 18.64
C GLY A 13 -10.77 -10.11 17.71
N ARG A 14 -11.32 -11.18 18.31
CA ARG A 14 -11.87 -12.41 17.68
C ARG A 14 -12.83 -12.26 16.48
N ARG A 15 -13.28 -11.05 16.13
CA ARG A 15 -14.22 -10.79 15.02
C ARG A 15 -13.54 -10.51 13.67
N GLU A 16 -12.22 -10.34 13.63
CA GLU A 16 -11.54 -9.71 12.48
C GLU A 16 -10.64 -10.65 11.67
N MET A 17 -10.43 -11.88 12.14
CA MET A 17 -9.58 -12.86 11.50
C MET A 17 -10.45 -13.94 10.85
N ARG A 18 -10.67 -13.85 9.54
CA ARG A 18 -11.11 -15.01 8.75
C ARG A 18 -9.94 -15.44 7.89
N GLN A 19 -9.28 -16.54 8.29
CA GLN A 19 -8.48 -17.34 7.36
C GLN A 19 -9.48 -17.95 6.36
N THR A 20 -9.74 -17.28 5.24
CA THR A 20 -10.54 -17.85 4.16
C THR A 20 -9.58 -18.46 3.14
N THR A 21 -9.41 -19.78 3.19
CA THR A 21 -8.61 -20.54 2.23
C THR A 21 -9.28 -20.67 0.86
N GLU A 22 -10.50 -20.17 0.67
CA GLU A 22 -11.25 -20.41 -0.56
C GLU A 22 -11.89 -19.13 -1.10
N GLY A 23 -11.26 -18.54 -2.12
CA GLY A 23 -11.81 -17.47 -2.92
C GLY A 23 -11.22 -17.49 -4.34
N PRO A 24 -12.00 -17.13 -5.37
CA PRO A 24 -11.53 -17.16 -6.76
C PRO A 24 -10.37 -16.19 -6.98
N VAL A 25 -9.49 -16.54 -7.93
CA VAL A 25 -8.41 -15.65 -8.42
C VAL A 25 -9.02 -14.29 -8.77
N ARG A 26 -8.43 -13.24 -8.21
CA ARG A 26 -8.99 -11.89 -8.27
C ARG A 26 -8.83 -11.32 -9.69
N PRO A 27 -9.70 -10.37 -10.10
CA PRO A 27 -9.64 -9.73 -11.41
C PRO A 27 -8.39 -8.85 -11.62
N ASP A 28 -7.54 -8.69 -10.59
CA ASP A 28 -6.21 -8.06 -10.67
C ASP A 28 -5.09 -9.07 -11.05
N GLY A 29 -5.45 -10.32 -11.34
CA GLY A 29 -4.55 -11.33 -11.88
C GLY A 29 -3.67 -12.04 -10.86
N ARG A 30 -3.85 -11.81 -9.55
CA ARG A 30 -3.04 -12.49 -8.51
C ARG A 30 -3.77 -13.63 -7.83
N ASP A 31 -3.04 -14.73 -7.67
CA ASP A 31 -3.46 -15.87 -6.89
C ASP A 31 -3.44 -15.52 -5.39
N PRO A 32 -4.59 -15.50 -4.69
CA PRO A 32 -4.64 -15.26 -3.25
C PRO A 32 -3.93 -16.33 -2.42
N ARG A 33 -3.50 -17.46 -3.01
CA ARG A 33 -2.79 -18.55 -2.34
C ARG A 33 -1.30 -18.31 -2.10
N VAL A 34 -0.72 -17.24 -2.65
CA VAL A 34 0.70 -16.90 -2.42
C VAL A 34 0.90 -16.18 -1.08
N ALA A 35 -0.15 -15.55 -0.56
CA ALA A 35 -0.10 -14.87 0.73
C ALA A 35 -0.55 -15.79 1.86
N GLU A 36 0.35 -16.17 2.78
CA GLU A 36 0.00 -17.01 3.93
C GLU A 36 -1.03 -16.32 4.86
N ARG A 37 -1.17 -15.00 4.76
CA ARG A 37 -1.96 -14.18 5.68
C ARG A 37 -2.83 -13.19 4.92
N VAL A 38 -4.15 -13.37 5.01
CA VAL A 38 -5.12 -12.55 4.27
C VAL A 38 -6.09 -11.85 5.24
N TRP A 39 -6.18 -10.53 5.12
CA TRP A 39 -7.20 -9.69 5.75
C TRP A 39 -8.15 -9.17 4.68
N HIS A 40 -9.45 -9.41 4.85
CA HIS A 40 -10.45 -9.12 3.82
C HIS A 40 -11.60 -8.29 4.38
N ARG A 41 -11.68 -7.02 3.95
CA ARG A 41 -12.72 -6.04 4.34
C ARG A 41 -12.82 -5.83 5.86
N CYS A 42 -11.69 -5.82 6.54
CA CYS A 42 -11.60 -5.57 7.98
C CYS A 42 -11.56 -4.06 8.27
N ASN A 43 -12.04 -3.67 9.45
CA ASN A 43 -11.75 -2.35 10.02
C ASN A 43 -10.59 -2.50 11.00
N LEU A 44 -9.44 -1.95 10.64
CA LEU A 44 -8.17 -2.03 11.38
C LEU A 44 -7.62 -0.60 11.58
N GLU A 45 -8.52 0.37 11.71
CA GLU A 45 -8.17 1.76 11.97
C GLU A 45 -7.47 1.90 13.32
N GLY A 46 -6.32 2.58 13.34
CA GLY A 46 -5.47 2.72 14.52
C GLY A 46 -4.82 1.42 14.98
N ALA A 47 -4.90 0.33 14.20
CA ALA A 47 -4.29 -0.93 14.58
C ALA A 47 -2.76 -0.80 14.68
N ASP A 48 -2.18 -1.39 15.72
CA ASP A 48 -0.74 -1.38 15.92
C ASP A 48 -0.11 -2.63 15.28
N PHE A 49 0.68 -2.41 14.25
CA PHE A 49 1.48 -3.40 13.55
C PHE A 49 3.00 -3.23 13.76
N ALA A 50 3.42 -2.36 14.68
CA ALA A 50 4.83 -2.02 14.83
C ALA A 50 5.70 -3.24 15.14
N GLY A 51 6.84 -3.33 14.43
CA GLY A 51 7.83 -4.40 14.57
C GLY A 51 7.34 -5.80 14.14
N LYS A 52 6.11 -5.94 13.64
CA LYS A 52 5.55 -7.23 13.26
C LYS A 52 6.05 -7.64 11.88
N ASP A 53 6.38 -8.92 11.73
CA ASP A 53 6.53 -9.49 10.41
C ASP A 53 5.14 -9.64 9.78
N LEU A 54 4.90 -8.97 8.65
CA LEU A 54 3.70 -9.09 7.83
C LEU A 54 4.04 -9.61 6.43
N SER A 55 5.28 -10.06 6.19
CA SER A 55 5.80 -10.41 4.86
C SER A 55 4.87 -11.38 4.12
N ASP A 56 4.76 -11.15 2.82
CA ASP A 56 3.84 -11.84 1.90
C ASP A 56 2.35 -11.79 2.32
N GLY A 57 1.98 -10.93 3.27
CA GLY A 57 0.59 -10.73 3.67
C GLY A 57 -0.25 -9.99 2.62
N SER A 58 -1.57 -10.14 2.70
CA SER A 58 -2.51 -9.43 1.82
C SER A 58 -3.61 -8.74 2.61
N PHE A 59 -3.71 -7.42 2.48
CA PHE A 59 -4.80 -6.60 2.96
C PHE A 59 -5.67 -6.18 1.79
N TYR A 60 -6.92 -6.66 1.76
CA TYR A 60 -7.86 -6.28 0.72
C TYR A 60 -9.09 -5.60 1.27
N GLY A 61 -9.40 -4.40 0.76
CA GLY A 61 -10.61 -3.69 1.15
C GLY A 61 -10.62 -3.24 2.61
N CYS A 62 -9.47 -3.22 3.29
CA CYS A 62 -9.38 -2.91 4.71
C CYS A 62 -9.28 -1.40 4.95
N ASN A 63 -9.89 -0.93 6.04
CA ASN A 63 -9.63 0.40 6.59
C ASN A 63 -8.42 0.28 7.53
N LEU A 64 -7.30 0.90 7.17
CA LEU A 64 -6.01 0.88 7.89
C LEU A 64 -5.56 2.32 8.25
N ARG A 65 -6.51 3.27 8.25
CA ARG A 65 -6.26 4.66 8.63
C ARG A 65 -5.58 4.75 9.99
N ASN A 66 -4.63 5.65 10.14
CA ASN A 66 -3.88 5.85 11.39
C ASN A 66 -3.18 4.58 11.92
N GLY A 67 -3.06 3.52 11.10
CA GLY A 67 -2.41 2.27 11.51
C GLY A 67 -0.91 2.49 11.72
N ASN A 68 -0.34 1.82 12.72
CA ASN A 68 1.09 1.93 13.01
C ASN A 68 1.86 0.77 12.40
N PHE A 69 2.62 0.99 11.33
CA PHE A 69 3.47 -0.05 10.73
C PHE A 69 4.95 0.13 11.05
N ALA A 70 5.36 1.05 11.95
CA ALA A 70 6.77 1.33 12.19
C ALA A 70 7.60 0.06 12.49
N GLY A 71 8.69 -0.15 11.75
CA GLY A 71 9.56 -1.33 11.91
C GLY A 71 8.98 -2.66 11.43
N ALA A 72 7.76 -2.67 10.86
CA ALA A 72 7.15 -3.90 10.35
C ALA A 72 7.90 -4.43 9.11
N GLY A 73 8.00 -5.76 9.01
CA GLY A 73 8.43 -6.45 7.80
C GLY A 73 7.30 -6.46 6.79
N LEU A 74 7.45 -5.73 5.67
CA LEU A 74 6.41 -5.54 4.66
C LEU A 74 6.80 -6.10 3.29
N THR A 75 7.87 -6.91 3.24
CA THR A 75 8.36 -7.50 2.00
C THR A 75 7.25 -8.32 1.33
N GLY A 76 6.98 -8.06 0.06
CA GLY A 76 5.95 -8.80 -0.70
C GLY A 76 4.50 -8.50 -0.29
N VAL A 77 4.24 -7.59 0.65
CA VAL A 77 2.87 -7.33 1.13
C VAL A 77 2.00 -6.70 0.05
N HIS A 78 0.75 -7.15 -0.05
CA HIS A 78 -0.24 -6.62 -0.99
C HIS A 78 -1.33 -5.81 -0.27
N PHE A 79 -1.29 -4.49 -0.41
CA PHE A 79 -2.35 -3.57 -0.02
C PHE A 79 -3.24 -3.24 -1.22
N ALA A 80 -4.40 -3.88 -1.31
CA ALA A 80 -5.31 -3.74 -2.44
C ALA A 80 -6.67 -3.15 -2.02
N ARG A 81 -7.07 -2.02 -2.63
CA ARG A 81 -8.32 -1.31 -2.30
C ARG A 81 -8.41 -0.93 -0.81
N THR A 82 -7.28 -0.54 -0.21
CA THR A 82 -7.21 -0.19 1.22
C THR A 82 -7.20 1.33 1.41
N SER A 83 -7.57 1.79 2.60
CA SER A 83 -7.31 3.16 3.02
C SER A 83 -6.23 3.16 4.09
N LEU A 84 -5.09 3.74 3.77
CA LEU A 84 -3.89 3.86 4.59
C LEU A 84 -3.62 5.33 4.97
N ARG A 85 -4.65 6.20 4.92
CA ARG A 85 -4.48 7.62 5.22
C ARG A 85 -3.86 7.80 6.59
N ASP A 86 -2.84 8.64 6.65
CA ASP A 86 -2.11 8.99 7.87
C ASP A 86 -1.53 7.76 8.61
N ALA A 87 -1.40 6.61 7.93
CA ALA A 87 -0.72 5.45 8.48
C ALA A 87 0.79 5.71 8.58
N ILE A 88 1.39 5.12 9.61
CA ILE A 88 2.79 5.33 9.95
C ILE A 88 3.64 4.26 9.28
N PHE A 89 4.50 4.67 8.36
CA PHE A 89 5.56 3.85 7.78
C PHE A 89 6.91 4.49 8.11
N ARG A 90 7.73 3.80 8.89
CA ARG A 90 9.08 4.22 9.30
C ARG A 90 9.89 2.96 9.53
N ASP A 91 11.15 2.95 9.13
CA ASP A 91 12.06 1.82 9.36
C ASP A 91 11.51 0.46 8.83
N ASN A 92 10.76 0.49 7.73
CA ASN A 92 10.15 -0.69 7.11
C ASN A 92 11.01 -1.32 6.02
N ALA A 93 10.93 -2.65 5.91
CA ALA A 93 11.34 -3.37 4.70
C ALA A 93 10.17 -3.42 3.69
N LEU A 94 10.20 -2.54 2.68
CA LEU A 94 9.12 -2.37 1.69
C LEU A 94 9.42 -3.07 0.35
N ASP A 95 10.39 -3.98 0.34
CA ASP A 95 10.81 -4.63 -0.90
C ASP A 95 9.67 -5.45 -1.51
N ARG A 96 9.36 -5.19 -2.79
CA ARG A 96 8.28 -5.85 -3.53
C ARG A 96 6.90 -5.66 -2.89
N THR A 97 6.69 -4.62 -2.09
CA THR A 97 5.36 -4.28 -1.58
C THR A 97 4.50 -3.71 -2.71
N HIS A 98 3.21 -4.03 -2.71
CA HIS A 98 2.26 -3.58 -3.71
C HIS A 98 1.13 -2.76 -3.09
N PHE A 99 0.97 -1.53 -3.58
CA PHE A 99 -0.15 -0.66 -3.27
C PHE A 99 -1.01 -0.50 -4.51
N VAL A 100 -2.16 -1.20 -4.54
CA VAL A 100 -3.05 -1.27 -5.70
C VAL A 100 -4.41 -0.68 -5.36
N PHE A 101 -4.84 0.38 -6.04
CA PHE A 101 -6.08 1.13 -5.70
C PHE A 101 -6.16 1.53 -4.21
N SER A 102 -5.01 1.82 -3.61
CA SER A 102 -4.91 2.12 -2.18
C SER A 102 -4.64 3.60 -1.97
N ASP A 103 -5.25 4.14 -0.92
CA ASP A 103 -5.22 5.55 -0.58
C ASP A 103 -4.17 5.81 0.49
N LEU A 104 -3.07 6.45 0.10
CA LEU A 104 -1.86 6.72 0.89
C LEU A 104 -1.73 8.21 1.26
N TYR A 105 -2.85 8.94 1.31
CA TYR A 105 -2.84 10.36 1.66
C TYR A 105 -2.09 10.61 2.97
N GLY A 106 -1.16 11.57 2.96
CA GLY A 106 -0.38 11.98 4.14
C GLY A 106 0.67 10.97 4.62
N VAL A 107 0.82 9.82 3.95
CA VAL A 107 1.79 8.80 4.34
C VAL A 107 3.21 9.28 4.04
N ARG A 108 4.14 9.03 4.97
CA ARG A 108 5.55 9.40 4.83
C ARG A 108 6.40 8.13 4.68
N PHE A 109 7.24 8.11 3.64
CA PHE A 109 8.23 7.06 3.35
C PHE A 109 9.67 7.63 3.33
N ASP A 110 9.86 8.76 4.00
CA ASP A 110 11.08 9.58 3.92
C ASP A 110 12.33 8.79 4.37
N GLY A 111 13.43 8.97 3.63
CA GLY A 111 14.73 8.37 3.93
C GLY A 111 14.82 6.85 3.79
N GLN A 112 13.74 6.17 3.41
CA GLN A 112 13.72 4.72 3.27
C GLN A 112 14.39 4.24 1.97
N THR A 113 14.81 2.98 1.93
CA THR A 113 15.17 2.29 0.69
C THR A 113 14.02 1.37 0.29
N ILE A 114 13.52 1.52 -0.93
CA ILE A 114 12.39 0.75 -1.47
C ILE A 114 12.82 0.09 -2.77
N SER A 115 12.79 -1.24 -2.82
CA SER A 115 13.16 -1.99 -4.02
C SER A 115 11.98 -2.78 -4.59
N GLY A 116 11.70 -2.68 -5.89
CA GLY A 116 10.71 -3.52 -6.57
C GLY A 116 9.26 -3.26 -6.18
N ALA A 117 8.97 -2.22 -5.40
CA ALA A 117 7.60 -1.88 -5.00
C ALA A 117 6.78 -1.37 -6.19
N VAL A 118 5.46 -1.54 -6.10
CA VAL A 118 4.53 -1.10 -7.14
C VAL A 118 3.43 -0.24 -6.54
N PHE A 119 3.27 0.96 -7.07
CA PHE A 119 2.18 1.88 -6.78
C PHE A 119 1.28 1.96 -8.01
N GLU A 120 0.20 1.18 -8.01
CA GLU A 120 -0.73 1.08 -9.13
C GLU A 120 -2.07 1.70 -8.75
N HIS A 121 -2.41 2.80 -9.43
CA HIS A 121 -3.59 3.60 -9.09
C HIS A 121 -3.63 3.95 -7.59
N ALA A 122 -2.48 4.21 -6.97
CA ALA A 122 -2.42 4.60 -5.57
C ALA A 122 -2.64 6.10 -5.41
N GLY A 123 -3.42 6.52 -4.42
CA GLY A 123 -3.61 7.92 -4.07
C GLY A 123 -2.43 8.42 -3.26
N LEU A 124 -1.55 9.22 -3.87
CA LEU A 124 -0.31 9.71 -3.25
C LEU A 124 -0.36 11.18 -2.85
N SER A 125 -1.54 11.82 -2.91
CA SER A 125 -1.63 13.25 -2.59
C SER A 125 -1.21 13.51 -1.14
N GLY A 126 -0.27 14.44 -0.93
CA GLY A 126 0.31 14.72 0.39
C GLY A 126 1.22 13.63 0.93
N ALA A 127 1.47 12.55 0.18
CA ALA A 127 2.48 11.58 0.55
C ALA A 127 3.89 12.16 0.38
N SER A 128 4.83 11.70 1.21
CA SER A 128 6.21 12.18 1.23
C SER A 128 7.18 11.03 0.99
N PHE A 129 8.12 11.25 0.09
CA PHE A 129 9.22 10.36 -0.28
C PHE A 129 10.56 11.11 -0.23
N GLU A 130 10.69 12.07 0.69
CA GLU A 130 11.88 12.91 0.78
C GLU A 130 13.11 12.06 1.14
N GLY A 131 14.19 12.19 0.38
CA GLY A 131 15.42 11.41 0.61
C GLY A 131 15.26 9.89 0.40
N THR A 132 14.11 9.41 -0.08
CA THR A 132 13.89 7.97 -0.32
C THR A 132 14.74 7.49 -1.49
N THR A 133 15.33 6.30 -1.37
CA THR A 133 16.02 5.61 -2.46
C THR A 133 15.11 4.56 -3.10
N PHE A 134 14.77 4.74 -4.36
CA PHE A 134 13.96 3.84 -5.17
C PHE A 134 14.84 2.99 -6.10
N ARG A 135 14.60 1.68 -6.11
CA ARG A 135 15.25 0.73 -7.04
C ARG A 135 14.21 -0.17 -7.68
N HIS A 136 14.07 -0.14 -8.98
CA HIS A 136 13.09 -0.91 -9.75
C HIS A 136 11.64 -0.68 -9.28
N VAL A 137 11.29 0.55 -8.91
CA VAL A 137 9.95 0.88 -8.41
C VAL A 137 9.06 1.31 -9.57
N SER A 138 7.82 0.81 -9.59
CA SER A 138 6.87 1.10 -10.66
C SER A 138 5.74 1.97 -10.14
N PHE A 139 5.64 3.19 -10.68
CA PHE A 139 4.46 4.05 -10.54
C PHE A 139 3.59 3.92 -11.78
N ARG A 140 2.33 3.52 -11.59
CA ARG A 140 1.36 3.35 -12.66
C ARG A 140 0.13 4.17 -12.36
N PHE A 141 0.08 5.35 -12.97
CA PHE A 141 -1.07 6.24 -12.89
C PHE A 141 -2.05 5.92 -14.01
N GLY A 142 -3.35 5.98 -13.70
CA GLY A 142 -4.37 5.83 -14.74
C GLY A 142 -4.38 7.05 -15.64
N GLN A 143 -4.17 6.85 -16.95
CA GLN A 143 -4.13 7.89 -18.00
C GLN A 143 -5.47 8.61 -18.27
N ARG A 144 -6.40 8.61 -17.32
CA ARG A 144 -7.69 9.30 -17.48
C ARG A 144 -8.08 9.94 -16.16
N HIS A 145 -8.14 11.28 -16.17
CA HIS A 145 -9.02 12.05 -15.29
C HIS A 145 -10.43 11.45 -15.41
N GLY A 146 -10.74 10.52 -14.51
CA GLY A 146 -11.99 9.76 -14.52
C GLY A 146 -12.61 9.92 -13.16
N HIS A 147 -13.57 10.83 -13.06
CA HIS A 147 -14.52 10.88 -11.96
C HIS A 147 -14.98 9.46 -11.64
N LEU A 148 -14.60 8.93 -10.47
CA LEU A 148 -15.08 7.64 -10.03
C LEU A 148 -16.54 7.80 -9.62
N PHE A 149 -17.44 7.47 -10.54
CA PHE A 149 -18.88 7.44 -10.31
C PHE A 149 -19.21 6.59 -9.08
N VAL A 150 -19.83 7.22 -8.07
CA VAL A 150 -20.41 6.53 -6.92
C VAL A 150 -21.74 5.90 -7.36
N ARG A 151 -21.82 4.57 -7.41
CA ARG A 151 -23.12 3.90 -7.28
C ARG A 151 -23.29 3.44 -5.84
N ARG A 152 -24.05 4.22 -5.06
CA ARG A 152 -24.50 3.81 -3.72
C ARG A 152 -25.35 2.55 -3.86
N ARG A 153 -24.84 1.40 -3.43
CA ARG A 153 -25.67 0.32 -2.90
C ARG A 153 -25.03 -0.26 -1.64
N LYS A 154 -25.72 -0.03 -0.52
CA LYS A 154 -25.69 -0.80 0.73
C LYS A 154 -24.30 -1.12 1.29
N GLY A 155 -23.65 -0.13 1.89
CA GLY A 155 -22.71 -0.37 2.98
C GLY A 155 -21.24 -0.63 2.62
N LEU A 156 -20.81 -0.43 1.38
CA LEU A 156 -19.39 -0.49 1.02
C LEU A 156 -18.86 0.91 0.74
N VAL A 157 -18.11 1.48 1.69
CA VAL A 157 -17.29 2.67 1.49
C VAL A 157 -16.05 2.23 0.73
N VAL A 158 -16.07 2.29 -0.59
CA VAL A 158 -14.83 2.25 -1.37
C VAL A 158 -14.31 3.68 -1.38
N ALA A 159 -13.15 3.89 -0.77
CA ALA A 159 -12.58 5.21 -0.53
C ALA A 159 -12.59 6.05 -1.82
N GLN A 160 -13.21 7.22 -1.75
CA GLN A 160 -12.97 8.30 -2.67
C GLN A 160 -11.50 8.71 -2.48
N PHE A 161 -10.67 8.50 -3.48
CA PHE A 161 -9.34 9.08 -3.51
C PHE A 161 -9.08 9.63 -4.91
N ASP A 162 -8.51 10.83 -4.93
CA ASP A 162 -7.97 11.43 -6.14
C ASP A 162 -6.60 10.76 -6.36
N PRO A 163 -6.37 10.03 -7.46
CA PRO A 163 -5.09 9.36 -7.72
C PRO A 163 -3.96 10.34 -8.10
N ARG A 164 -4.07 11.59 -7.65
CA ARG A 164 -3.16 12.70 -7.90
C ARG A 164 -1.84 12.48 -7.19
N ALA A 165 -0.80 12.16 -7.97
CA ALA A 165 0.58 12.07 -7.51
C ALA A 165 1.34 13.41 -7.65
N ASP A 166 0.73 14.42 -8.29
CA ASP A 166 1.26 15.78 -8.44
C ASP A 166 1.53 16.47 -7.10
N GLN A 167 0.86 16.03 -6.03
CA GLN A 167 1.05 16.55 -4.67
C GLN A 167 1.94 15.66 -3.80
N ALA A 168 2.56 14.62 -4.36
CA ALA A 168 3.54 13.82 -3.64
C ALA A 168 4.91 14.51 -3.69
N ARG A 169 5.65 14.45 -2.58
CA ARG A 169 6.96 15.11 -2.47
C ARG A 169 8.08 14.11 -2.69
N PHE A 170 9.02 14.44 -3.57
CA PHE A 170 10.18 13.61 -3.91
C PHE A 170 11.50 14.35 -3.69
N ASP A 171 11.50 15.42 -2.89
CA ASP A 171 12.69 16.26 -2.65
C ASP A 171 13.85 15.41 -2.11
N GLY A 172 15.00 15.46 -2.79
CA GLY A 172 16.19 14.68 -2.41
C GLY A 172 16.09 13.17 -2.62
N ALA A 173 15.02 12.68 -3.26
CA ALA A 173 14.90 11.25 -3.55
C ALA A 173 15.91 10.80 -4.61
N PHE A 174 16.29 9.52 -4.53
CA PHE A 174 17.17 8.86 -5.49
C PHE A 174 16.37 7.80 -6.24
N MET A 175 16.47 7.72 -7.57
CA MET A 175 15.75 6.69 -8.33
C MET A 175 16.42 6.34 -9.65
N ASP A 176 16.23 5.12 -10.13
CA ASP A 176 16.63 4.75 -11.49
C ASP A 176 15.73 5.38 -12.56
N TRP A 177 16.18 5.34 -13.81
CA TRP A 177 15.44 5.89 -14.93
C TRP A 177 14.06 5.24 -15.13
N ALA A 178 13.93 3.94 -14.84
CA ALA A 178 12.68 3.22 -15.02
C ALA A 178 11.60 3.68 -14.02
N THR A 179 12.01 4.13 -12.84
CA THR A 179 11.16 4.73 -11.82
C THR A 179 10.88 6.20 -12.14
N TYR A 180 11.90 6.93 -12.60
CA TYR A 180 11.81 8.37 -12.88
C TYR A 180 10.91 8.71 -14.06
N ALA A 181 11.06 8.03 -15.19
CA ALA A 181 10.39 8.41 -16.43
C ALA A 181 8.84 8.42 -16.31
N PRO A 182 8.18 7.41 -15.71
CA PRO A 182 6.73 7.44 -15.52
C PRO A 182 6.23 8.57 -14.60
N LEU A 183 7.00 8.94 -13.57
CA LEU A 183 6.67 10.06 -12.67
C LEU A 183 6.76 11.39 -13.43
N ARG A 184 7.83 11.58 -14.20
CA ARG A 184 8.01 12.78 -15.03
C ARG A 184 6.88 12.92 -16.04
N ASP A 185 6.55 11.83 -16.74
CA ASP A 185 5.51 11.83 -17.77
C ASP A 185 4.10 12.04 -17.17
N ALA A 186 3.93 11.75 -15.87
CA ALA A 186 2.72 12.05 -15.11
C ALA A 186 2.64 13.50 -14.58
N GLY A 187 3.65 14.33 -14.85
CA GLY A 187 3.67 15.74 -14.43
C GLY A 187 4.02 15.96 -12.96
N VAL A 188 4.66 14.98 -12.31
CA VAL A 188 5.18 15.13 -10.94
C VAL A 188 6.40 16.05 -10.94
N ASP A 189 6.51 16.92 -9.94
CA ASP A 189 7.73 17.72 -9.74
C ASP A 189 8.88 16.83 -9.24
N LEU A 190 9.92 16.75 -10.05
CA LEU A 190 11.12 15.95 -9.78
C LEU A 190 12.40 16.81 -9.77
N THR A 191 12.27 18.14 -9.62
CA THR A 191 13.42 19.06 -9.66
C THR A 191 14.48 18.77 -8.60
N GLY A 192 14.09 18.20 -7.45
CA GLY A 192 14.98 17.78 -6.37
C GLY A 192 15.45 16.32 -6.42
N VAL A 193 15.14 15.57 -7.48
CA VAL A 193 15.44 14.13 -7.57
C VAL A 193 16.81 13.89 -8.19
N THR A 194 17.56 12.93 -7.63
CA THR A 194 18.83 12.45 -8.16
C THR A 194 18.64 11.11 -8.88
N LEU A 195 19.14 11.00 -10.12
CA LEU A 195 19.12 9.74 -10.85
C LEU A 195 20.26 8.82 -10.40
N LEU A 196 19.92 7.56 -10.15
CA LEU A 196 20.89 6.49 -9.95
C LEU A 196 21.46 6.04 -11.31
N PRO A 197 22.73 5.60 -11.34
CA PRO A 197 23.36 5.07 -12.55
C PRO A 197 22.71 3.76 -13.04
#